data_AF-A0ABC8CZF3-F1
#
_entry.id   AF-A0ABC8CZF3-F1
#
_cell.length_a   1.000
_cell.length_b   1.000
_cell.length_c   1.000
_cell.angle_alpha   90.00
_cell.angle_beta   90.00
_cell.angle_gamma   90.00
#
_symmetry.space_group_name_H-M   'P 1'
#
loop_
_entity.id
_entity.type
_entity.pdbx_description
1 polymer ?
#
loop_
_entity_poly.entity_id
_entity_poly.type
_entity_poly.pdbx_seq_one_letter_code
_entity_poly.pdbx_strand_id
1 'polypeptide(L)'
;MTFEDYIKIFGVISTIVTVIVTFFNKEQKKYEELSQNYFKEVLVPYFNEYRKNNNLNSIKFIKRKCNNKEYYIPHYILYLIDNDNKQLLHKVLIVDYWKIYPNNLNNILKAINSLSEIFKFLIIYIYIISSFIFIYAILQSISFIWSEIFWISKGGSAIITIGNISIPSILEGIILLIIGLLALGYSRFAYSFTLNHIVDEYTININKINKILKRKEKIFIKSNVKYYIG
;
A
#
# COMPACT_ATOMS: atom_id res chain seq x y z
N MET A 1 17.57 -32.74 -4.05
CA MET A 1 17.85 -31.35 -4.43
C MET A 1 19.26 -31.03 -3.98
N THR A 2 20.13 -30.62 -4.90
CA THR A 2 21.55 -30.36 -4.61
C THR A 2 21.75 -28.91 -4.17
N PHE A 3 22.89 -28.60 -3.54
CA PHE A 3 23.25 -27.23 -3.17
C PHE A 3 23.27 -26.27 -4.38
N GLU A 4 23.69 -26.76 -5.55
CA GLU A 4 23.65 -26.00 -6.81
C GLU A 4 22.22 -25.67 -7.25
N ASP A 5 21.25 -26.55 -7.01
CA ASP A 5 19.84 -26.29 -7.34
C ASP A 5 19.28 -25.13 -6.49
N TYR A 6 19.65 -25.06 -5.21
CA TYR A 6 19.29 -23.94 -4.34
C TYR A 6 19.90 -22.63 -4.84
N ILE A 7 21.19 -22.61 -5.21
CA ILE A 7 21.86 -21.41 -5.75
C ILE A 7 21.14 -20.92 -7.01
N LYS A 8 20.79 -21.82 -7.94
CA LYS A 8 20.07 -21.46 -9.17
C LYS A 8 18.71 -20.85 -8.85
N ILE A 9 17.96 -21.44 -7.93
CA ILE A 9 16.66 -20.91 -7.50
C ILE A 9 16.80 -19.52 -6.86
N PHE A 10 17.77 -19.34 -5.95
CA PHE A 10 18.04 -18.05 -5.34
C PHE A 10 18.44 -16.99 -6.37
N GLY A 11 19.25 -17.34 -7.37
CA GLY A 11 19.64 -16.44 -8.46
C GLY A 11 18.46 -15.99 -9.33
N VAL A 12 17.51 -16.89 -9.61
CA VAL A 12 16.28 -16.54 -10.33
C VAL A 12 15.41 -15.60 -9.47
N ILE A 13 15.22 -15.92 -8.19
CA ILE A 13 14.45 -15.10 -7.26
C ILE A 13 15.07 -13.70 -7.13
N SER A 14 16.39 -13.59 -6.96
CA SER A 14 17.07 -12.30 -6.83
C SER A 14 16.92 -11.43 -8.08
N THR A 15 16.93 -12.05 -9.27
CA THR A 15 16.73 -11.34 -10.53
C THR A 15 15.30 -10.79 -10.62
N ILE A 16 14.29 -11.60 -10.29
CA ILE A 16 12.88 -11.18 -10.27
C ILE A 16 12.68 -10.03 -9.28
N VAL A 17 13.22 -10.15 -8.06
CA VAL A 17 13.15 -9.09 -7.03
C VAL A 17 13.82 -7.80 -7.53
N THR A 18 14.97 -7.91 -8.21
CA THR A 18 15.69 -6.74 -8.74
C THR A 18 14.88 -6.00 -9.81
N VAL A 19 14.25 -6.73 -10.74
CA VAL A 19 13.39 -6.13 -11.78
C VAL A 19 12.21 -5.40 -11.14
N ILE A 20 11.56 -6.05 -10.17
CA ILE A 20 10.44 -5.49 -9.39
C ILE A 20 10.86 -4.20 -8.69
N VAL A 21 11.95 -4.23 -7.93
CA VAL A 21 12.44 -3.08 -7.16
C VAL A 21 12.82 -1.94 -8.10
N THR A 22 13.41 -2.25 -9.25
CA THR A 22 13.78 -1.25 -10.26
C THR A 22 12.55 -0.55 -10.83
N PHE A 23 11.51 -1.30 -11.19
CA PHE A 23 10.26 -0.73 -11.69
C PHE A 23 9.58 0.13 -10.62
N PHE A 24 9.51 -0.37 -9.39
CA PHE A 24 8.96 0.37 -8.25
C PHE A 24 9.72 1.68 -8.00
N ASN A 25 11.06 1.63 -7.97
CA ASN A 25 11.90 2.82 -7.79
C ASN A 25 11.67 3.88 -8.88
N LYS A 26 11.39 3.46 -10.12
CA LYS A 26 11.08 4.38 -11.22
C LYS A 26 9.77 5.14 -10.99
N GLU A 27 8.71 4.45 -10.59
CA GLU A 27 7.42 5.10 -10.31
C GLU A 27 7.47 5.94 -9.02
N GLN A 28 8.15 5.44 -7.99
CA GLN A 28 8.38 6.17 -6.74
C GLN A 28 9.11 7.49 -6.98
N LYS A 29 10.11 7.52 -7.87
CA LYS A 29 10.81 8.76 -8.25
C LYS A 29 9.88 9.82 -8.84
N LYS A 30 8.91 9.44 -9.66
CA LYS A 30 7.93 10.39 -10.21
C LYS A 30 7.07 11.00 -9.09
N TYR A 31 6.61 10.17 -8.16
CA TYR A 31 5.85 10.62 -7.00
C TYR A 31 6.67 11.60 -6.12
N GLU A 32 7.93 11.26 -5.87
CA GLU A 32 8.86 12.12 -5.13
C GLU A 32 9.09 13.45 -5.85
N GLU A 33 9.23 13.44 -7.18
CA GLU A 33 9.37 14.65 -7.98
C GLU A 33 8.15 15.58 -7.85
N LEU A 34 6.93 15.03 -7.91
CA LEU A 34 5.71 15.81 -7.64
C LEU A 34 5.74 16.44 -6.24
N SER A 35 6.08 15.66 -5.21
CA SER A 35 6.17 16.14 -3.83
C SER A 35 7.24 17.23 -3.66
N GLN A 36 8.38 17.10 -4.35
CA GLN A 36 9.45 18.10 -4.33
C GLN A 36 9.06 19.38 -5.08
N ASN A 37 8.39 19.27 -6.22
CA ASN A 37 7.88 20.42 -6.97
C ASN A 37 6.83 21.17 -6.15
N TYR A 38 5.89 20.45 -5.53
CA TYR A 38 4.94 21.03 -4.58
C TYR A 38 5.64 21.76 -3.43
N PHE A 39 6.67 21.14 -2.85
CA PHE A 39 7.42 21.75 -1.76
C PHE A 39 8.14 23.04 -2.18
N LYS A 40 8.90 23.00 -3.28
CA LYS A 40 9.69 24.13 -3.76
C LYS A 40 8.85 25.28 -4.30
N GLU A 41 7.82 24.97 -5.09
CA GLU A 41 7.04 25.98 -5.83
C GLU A 41 5.89 26.57 -5.01
N VAL A 42 5.38 25.83 -4.01
CA VAL A 42 4.18 26.22 -3.25
C VAL A 42 4.47 26.36 -1.76
N LEU A 43 4.97 25.31 -1.10
CA LEU A 43 5.10 25.30 0.36
C LEU A 43 6.16 26.27 0.87
N VAL A 44 7.35 26.28 0.26
CA VAL A 44 8.45 27.18 0.65
C VAL A 44 8.04 28.65 0.46
N PRO A 45 7.52 29.08 -0.71
CA PRO A 45 7.03 30.44 -0.89
C PRO A 45 5.91 30.82 0.08
N TYR A 46 4.96 29.92 0.33
CA TYR A 46 3.87 30.14 1.29
C TYR A 46 4.41 30.38 2.71
N PHE A 47 5.31 29.51 3.17
CA PHE A 47 5.89 29.62 4.51
C PHE A 47 6.69 30.92 4.67
N ASN A 48 7.47 31.30 3.65
CA ASN A 48 8.25 32.53 3.65
C ASN A 48 7.38 33.80 3.67
N GLU A 49 6.27 33.82 2.93
CA GLU A 49 5.33 34.95 2.98
C GLU A 49 4.54 34.99 4.30
N TYR A 50 4.14 33.83 4.81
CA TYR A 50 3.42 33.74 6.08
C TYR A 50 4.27 34.26 7.25
N ARG A 51 5.56 33.91 7.32
CA ARG A 51 6.50 34.42 8.33
C ARG A 51 6.68 35.95 8.29
N LYS A 52 6.49 36.56 7.12
CA LYS A 52 6.54 38.02 6.96
C LYS A 52 5.20 38.68 7.29
N ASN A 53 4.09 37.95 7.12
CA ASN A 53 2.74 38.44 7.33
C ASN A 53 1.83 37.32 7.84
N ASN A 54 1.63 37.29 9.15
CA ASN A 54 0.84 36.25 9.83
C ASN A 54 -0.65 36.28 9.46
N ASN A 55 -1.12 37.31 8.75
CA ASN A 55 -2.50 37.46 8.28
C ASN A 55 -2.70 37.03 6.81
N LEU A 56 -1.71 36.34 6.20
CA LEU A 56 -1.77 35.88 4.81
C LEU A 56 -3.07 35.09 4.52
N ASN A 57 -3.73 35.43 3.42
CA ASN A 57 -4.86 34.64 2.94
C ASN A 57 -4.35 33.45 2.11
N SER A 58 -4.37 32.25 2.71
CA SER A 58 -3.87 31.01 2.11
C SER A 58 -4.57 30.67 0.80
N ILE A 59 -5.87 30.91 0.68
CA ILE A 59 -6.62 30.63 -0.55
C ILE A 59 -6.17 31.57 -1.66
N LYS A 60 -6.13 32.87 -1.38
CA LYS A 60 -5.68 33.89 -2.34
C LYS A 60 -4.23 33.63 -2.77
N PHE A 61 -3.38 33.20 -1.85
CA PHE A 61 -2.00 32.83 -2.15
C PHE A 61 -1.92 31.64 -3.11
N ILE A 62 -2.58 30.52 -2.77
CA ILE A 62 -2.48 29.30 -3.58
C ILE A 62 -3.12 29.52 -4.97
N LYS A 63 -4.29 30.18 -5.06
CA LYS A 63 -4.92 30.51 -6.35
C LYS A 63 -3.99 31.28 -7.30
N ARG A 64 -3.17 32.22 -6.77
CA ARG A 64 -2.16 32.94 -7.58
C ARG A 64 -1.04 32.03 -8.08
N LYS A 65 -0.69 30.99 -7.32
CA LYS A 65 0.35 30.02 -7.68
C LYS A 65 -0.18 28.86 -8.55
N CYS A 66 -1.49 28.64 -8.57
CA CYS A 66 -2.12 27.56 -9.36
C CYS A 66 -2.18 27.83 -10.88
N ASN A 67 -1.98 29.06 -11.36
CA ASN A 67 -2.05 29.34 -12.79
C ASN A 67 -0.98 28.53 -13.57
N ASN A 68 -1.44 27.57 -14.38
CA ASN A 68 -0.70 26.68 -15.30
C ASN A 68 0.15 25.55 -14.68
N LYS A 69 0.10 25.30 -13.35
CA LYS A 69 0.98 24.32 -12.66
C LYS A 69 0.23 23.34 -11.73
N GLU A 70 -0.97 22.93 -12.11
CA GLU A 70 -1.87 22.14 -11.23
C GLU A 70 -1.39 20.70 -10.95
N TYR A 71 -0.58 20.12 -11.84
CA TYR A 71 -0.32 18.66 -11.82
C TYR A 71 0.42 18.15 -10.58
N TYR A 72 1.22 18.99 -9.91
CA TYR A 72 1.94 18.62 -8.69
C TYR A 72 1.24 19.07 -7.41
N ILE A 73 0.09 19.76 -7.51
CA ILE A 73 -0.65 20.19 -6.32
C ILE A 73 -1.56 19.03 -5.87
N PRO A 74 -1.45 18.54 -4.62
CA PRO A 74 -2.31 17.46 -4.17
C PRO A 74 -3.79 17.83 -4.20
N HIS A 75 -4.66 16.91 -4.64
CA HIS A 75 -6.10 17.18 -4.78
C HIS A 75 -6.80 17.59 -3.47
N TYR A 76 -6.30 17.17 -2.30
CA TYR A 76 -6.85 17.64 -1.03
C TYR A 76 -6.62 19.15 -0.80
N ILE A 77 -5.61 19.75 -1.41
CA ILE A 77 -5.39 21.20 -1.39
C ILE A 77 -6.43 21.89 -2.28
N LEU A 78 -6.63 21.38 -3.50
CA LEU A 78 -7.64 21.88 -4.44
C LEU A 78 -9.03 21.82 -3.81
N TYR A 79 -9.37 20.68 -3.19
CA TYR A 79 -10.61 20.52 -2.44
C TYR A 79 -10.82 21.59 -1.37
N LEU A 80 -9.78 22.00 -0.63
CA LEU A 80 -9.91 23.06 0.38
C LEU A 80 -10.08 24.45 -0.24
N ILE A 81 -9.50 24.68 -1.42
CA ILE A 81 -9.65 25.93 -2.18
C ILE A 81 -11.09 26.06 -2.69
N ASP A 82 -11.63 24.97 -3.24
CA ASP A 82 -12.98 24.92 -3.81
C ASP A 82 -14.04 25.12 -2.73
N ASN A 83 -13.79 24.63 -1.50
CA ASN A 83 -14.68 24.76 -0.35
C ASN A 83 -14.40 26.01 0.53
N ASP A 84 -13.58 26.95 0.05
CA ASP A 84 -13.19 28.18 0.75
C ASP A 84 -12.70 28.02 2.21
N ASN A 85 -12.09 26.88 2.54
CA ASN A 85 -11.71 26.56 3.92
C ASN A 85 -10.29 27.05 4.27
N LYS A 86 -10.16 28.38 4.45
CA LYS A 86 -8.87 29.06 4.67
C LYS A 86 -8.11 28.55 5.88
N GLN A 87 -8.79 28.35 7.01
CA GLN A 87 -8.13 27.96 8.26
C GLN A 87 -7.53 26.55 8.16
N LEU A 88 -8.31 25.60 7.64
CA LEU A 88 -7.81 24.23 7.47
C LEU A 88 -6.71 24.17 6.42
N LEU A 89 -6.83 24.94 5.34
CA LEU A 89 -5.78 25.06 4.32
C LEU A 89 -4.46 25.54 4.91
N HIS A 90 -4.48 26.57 5.75
CA HIS A 90 -3.27 27.02 6.45
C HIS A 90 -2.63 25.87 7.26
N LYS A 91 -3.40 25.20 8.12
CA LYS A 91 -2.90 24.09 8.97
C LYS A 91 -2.25 22.99 8.12
N VAL A 92 -2.92 22.62 7.02
CA VAL A 92 -2.47 21.57 6.11
C VAL A 92 -1.16 21.95 5.42
N LEU A 93 -1.05 23.17 4.88
CA LEU A 93 0.16 23.65 4.23
C LEU A 93 1.37 23.66 5.19
N ILE A 94 1.16 24.04 6.46
CA ILE A 94 2.22 24.01 7.47
C ILE A 94 2.66 22.58 7.78
N VAL A 95 1.73 21.65 7.96
CA VAL A 95 2.06 20.24 8.21
C VAL A 95 2.79 19.61 7.03
N ASP A 96 2.40 19.95 5.81
CA ASP A 96 3.05 19.47 4.60
C ASP A 96 4.47 20.00 4.47
N TYR A 97 4.66 21.28 4.79
CA TYR A 97 5.98 21.88 4.88
C TYR A 97 6.85 21.12 5.87
N TRP A 98 6.39 20.91 7.11
CA TRP A 98 7.16 20.17 8.12
C TRP A 98 7.50 18.74 7.71
N LYS A 99 6.58 18.02 7.06
CA LYS A 99 6.79 16.64 6.63
C LYS A 99 7.85 16.54 5.52
N ILE A 100 7.83 17.48 4.57
CA ILE A 100 8.70 17.41 3.39
C ILE A 100 10.06 18.06 3.65
N TYR A 101 10.14 19.03 4.58
CA TYR A 101 11.35 19.77 4.89
C TYR A 101 12.58 18.86 5.09
N PRO A 102 13.74 19.16 4.47
CA PRO A 102 14.92 18.32 4.51
C PRO A 102 15.64 18.42 5.87
N ASN A 103 15.16 17.68 6.87
CA ASN A 103 15.86 17.44 8.12
C ASN A 103 16.17 15.94 8.27
N ASN A 104 17.13 15.60 9.12
CA ASN A 104 17.61 14.22 9.27
C ASN A 104 16.48 13.25 9.68
N LEU A 105 15.61 13.65 10.60
CA LEU A 105 14.49 12.83 11.05
C LEU A 105 13.50 12.54 9.91
N ASN A 106 13.14 13.54 9.13
CA ASN A 106 12.26 13.40 7.98
C ASN A 106 12.89 12.54 6.89
N ASN A 107 14.20 12.67 6.65
CA ASN A 107 14.90 11.82 5.70
C ASN A 107 14.87 10.35 6.14
N ILE A 108 15.09 10.06 7.42
CA ILE A 108 14.95 8.70 7.98
C ILE A 108 13.51 8.21 7.83
N LEU A 109 12.51 9.01 8.19
CA LEU A 109 11.09 8.64 8.05
C LEU A 109 10.70 8.38 6.58
N LYS A 110 11.22 9.17 5.63
CA LYS A 110 11.01 8.95 4.19
C LYS A 110 11.61 7.62 3.74
N ALA A 111 12.82 7.30 4.19
CA ALA A 111 13.45 6.01 3.89
C ALA A 111 12.65 4.83 4.46
N ILE A 112 12.22 4.91 5.73
CA ILE A 112 11.37 3.90 6.36
C ILE A 112 10.05 3.74 5.62
N ASN A 113 9.40 4.84 5.22
CA ASN A 113 8.17 4.77 4.45
C ASN A 113 8.40 4.12 3.07
N SER A 114 9.49 4.46 2.39
CA SER A 114 9.83 3.86 1.10
C SER A 114 10.06 2.35 1.22
N LEU A 115 10.77 1.91 2.26
CA LEU A 115 10.90 0.48 2.60
C LEU A 115 9.54 -0.16 2.88
N SER A 116 8.67 0.51 3.64
CA SER A 116 7.32 0.01 3.93
C SER A 116 6.49 -0.17 2.65
N GLU A 117 6.57 0.75 1.68
CA GLU A 117 5.88 0.60 0.39
C GLU A 117 6.44 -0.57 -0.43
N ILE A 118 7.76 -0.80 -0.41
CA ILE A 118 8.37 -2.00 -1.02
C ILE A 118 7.85 -3.28 -0.36
N PHE A 119 7.77 -3.32 0.98
CA PHE A 119 7.21 -4.48 1.69
C PHE A 119 5.74 -4.72 1.34
N LYS A 120 4.92 -3.66 1.25
CA LYS A 120 3.52 -3.78 0.82
C LYS A 120 3.42 -4.34 -0.60
N PHE A 121 4.28 -3.88 -1.51
CA PHE A 121 4.36 -4.41 -2.87
C PHE A 121 4.70 -5.91 -2.86
N LEU A 122 5.71 -6.33 -2.09
CA LEU A 122 6.10 -7.73 -1.98
C LEU A 122 4.96 -8.60 -1.42
N ILE A 123 4.23 -8.13 -0.42
CA ILE A 123 3.05 -8.84 0.13
C ILE A 123 1.98 -9.01 -0.94
N ILE A 124 1.69 -7.98 -1.74
CA ILE A 124 0.76 -8.07 -2.87
C ILE A 124 1.22 -9.11 -3.88
N TYR A 125 2.51 -9.14 -4.19
CA TYR A 125 3.07 -10.10 -5.15
C TYR A 125 3.00 -11.55 -4.62
N ILE A 126 3.38 -11.78 -3.37
CA ILE A 126 3.26 -13.08 -2.69
C ILE A 126 1.80 -13.54 -2.68
N TYR A 127 0.86 -12.63 -2.42
CA TYR A 127 -0.57 -12.93 -2.48
C TYR A 127 -0.98 -13.47 -3.86
N ILE A 128 -0.58 -12.79 -4.94
CA ILE A 128 -0.92 -13.20 -6.32
C ILE A 128 -0.40 -14.62 -6.58
N ILE A 129 0.85 -14.91 -6.25
CA ILE A 129 1.44 -16.25 -6.42
C ILE A 129 0.71 -17.28 -5.57
N SER A 130 0.49 -17.00 -4.28
CA SER A 130 -0.19 -17.91 -3.36
C SER A 130 -1.60 -18.24 -3.83
N SER A 131 -2.31 -17.27 -4.42
CA SER A 131 -3.65 -17.46 -4.97
C SER A 131 -3.64 -18.46 -6.12
N PHE A 132 -2.67 -18.38 -7.04
CA PHE A 132 -2.52 -19.39 -8.09
C PHE A 132 -2.24 -20.79 -7.54
N ILE A 133 -1.38 -20.90 -6.53
CA ILE A 133 -1.06 -22.18 -5.87
C ILE A 133 -2.32 -22.77 -5.23
N PHE A 134 -3.10 -21.99 -4.49
CA PHE A 134 -4.29 -22.49 -3.83
C PHE A 134 -5.43 -22.81 -4.81
N ILE A 135 -5.60 -22.04 -5.89
CA ILE A 135 -6.56 -22.38 -6.96
C ILE A 135 -6.18 -23.73 -7.58
N TYR A 136 -4.90 -23.94 -7.89
CA TYR A 136 -4.42 -25.21 -8.41
C TYR A 136 -4.65 -26.36 -7.41
N ALA A 137 -4.36 -26.15 -6.12
CA ALA A 137 -4.62 -27.14 -5.08
C ALA A 137 -6.11 -27.52 -4.99
N ILE A 138 -7.02 -26.54 -5.07
CA ILE A 138 -8.47 -26.79 -5.08
C ILE A 138 -8.88 -27.62 -6.30
N LEU A 139 -8.39 -27.29 -7.49
CA LEU A 139 -8.68 -28.06 -8.70
C LEU A 139 -8.18 -29.51 -8.58
N GLN A 140 -6.99 -29.70 -8.01
CA GLN A 140 -6.45 -31.04 -7.74
C GLN A 140 -7.31 -31.79 -6.71
N SER A 141 -7.75 -31.15 -5.63
CA SER A 141 -8.64 -31.76 -4.65
C SER A 141 -9.99 -32.16 -5.26
N ILE A 142 -10.57 -31.33 -6.14
CA ILE A 142 -11.81 -31.67 -6.86
C ILE A 142 -11.59 -32.87 -7.77
N SER A 143 -10.50 -32.88 -8.54
CA SER A 143 -10.16 -34.01 -9.42
C SER A 143 -9.98 -35.31 -8.63
N PHE A 144 -9.32 -35.24 -7.48
CA PHE A 144 -9.11 -36.38 -6.59
C PHE A 144 -10.43 -36.92 -6.02
N ILE A 145 -11.29 -36.03 -5.50
CA ILE A 145 -12.63 -36.42 -5.02
C ILE A 145 -13.41 -37.11 -6.14
N TRP A 146 -13.36 -36.57 -7.36
CA TRP A 146 -14.06 -37.15 -8.51
C TRP A 146 -13.54 -38.55 -8.88
N SER A 147 -12.22 -38.76 -8.87
CA SER A 147 -11.64 -40.08 -9.11
C SER A 147 -12.03 -41.10 -8.05
N GLU A 148 -12.06 -40.69 -6.78
CA GLU A 148 -12.48 -41.56 -5.67
C GLU A 148 -13.96 -41.94 -5.78
N ILE A 149 -14.85 -40.98 -6.10
CA ILE A 149 -16.28 -41.27 -6.34
C ILE A 149 -16.44 -42.30 -7.46
N PHE A 150 -15.73 -42.12 -8.58
CA PHE A 150 -15.79 -43.04 -9.71
C PHE A 150 -15.28 -44.44 -9.32
N TRP A 151 -14.20 -44.53 -8.56
CA TRP A 151 -13.63 -45.81 -8.16
C TRP A 151 -14.52 -46.54 -7.13
N ILE A 152 -15.10 -45.81 -6.17
CA ILE A 152 -16.11 -46.33 -5.24
C ILE A 152 -17.34 -46.85 -6.01
N SER A 153 -17.78 -46.14 -7.05
CA SER A 153 -18.92 -46.60 -7.87
C SER A 153 -18.68 -47.94 -8.58
N LYS A 154 -17.41 -48.32 -8.78
CA LYS A 154 -17.00 -49.63 -9.33
C LYS A 154 -16.79 -50.70 -8.27
N GLY A 155 -17.14 -50.42 -7.00
CA GLY A 155 -16.99 -51.35 -5.87
C GLY A 155 -15.64 -51.29 -5.16
N GLY A 156 -14.81 -50.27 -5.44
CA GLY A 156 -13.56 -50.03 -4.71
C GLY A 156 -13.79 -49.40 -3.33
N SER A 157 -12.86 -49.60 -2.40
CA SER A 157 -12.81 -48.88 -1.12
C SER A 157 -11.37 -48.50 -0.77
N ALA A 158 -11.14 -47.22 -0.47
CA ALA A 158 -9.81 -46.67 -0.23
C ALA A 158 -9.81 -45.99 1.13
N ILE A 159 -8.86 -46.44 1.95
CA ILE A 159 -8.65 -45.94 3.31
C ILE A 159 -7.23 -45.40 3.33
N ILE A 160 -7.08 -44.18 3.81
CA ILE A 160 -5.78 -43.55 4.01
C ILE A 160 -5.49 -43.58 5.52
N THR A 161 -4.30 -44.05 5.86
CA THR A 161 -3.81 -44.13 7.25
C THR A 161 -2.81 -43.02 7.52
N ILE A 162 -3.14 -42.14 8.46
CA ILE A 162 -2.26 -41.08 8.94
C ILE A 162 -1.92 -41.39 10.41
N GLY A 163 -0.72 -41.94 10.64
CA GLY A 163 -0.35 -42.47 11.95
C GLY A 163 -1.29 -43.61 12.37
N ASN A 164 -1.96 -43.46 13.51
CA ASN A 164 -2.92 -44.46 14.03
C ASN A 164 -4.37 -44.21 13.61
N ILE A 165 -4.64 -43.20 12.78
CA ILE A 165 -5.99 -42.82 12.36
C ILE A 165 -6.21 -43.29 10.92
N SER A 166 -7.31 -44.02 10.69
CA SER A 166 -7.77 -44.40 9.35
C SER A 166 -8.96 -43.54 8.95
N ILE A 167 -8.87 -42.89 7.80
CA ILE A 167 -9.95 -42.07 7.23
C ILE A 167 -10.25 -42.53 5.80
N PRO A 168 -11.52 -42.47 5.36
CA PRO A 168 -11.85 -42.65 3.94
C PRO A 168 -11.08 -41.64 3.09
N SER A 169 -10.48 -42.10 2.00
CA SER A 169 -9.72 -41.25 1.05
C SER A 169 -10.51 -40.02 0.60
N ILE A 170 -11.81 -40.21 0.33
CA ILE A 170 -12.71 -39.13 -0.09
C ILE A 170 -12.84 -38.02 0.97
N LEU A 171 -12.77 -38.38 2.26
CA LEU A 171 -12.86 -37.42 3.36
C LEU A 171 -11.60 -36.55 3.42
N GLU A 172 -10.42 -37.12 3.15
CA GLU A 172 -9.17 -36.36 3.04
C GLU A 172 -9.25 -35.32 1.92
N GLY A 173 -9.75 -35.71 0.74
CA GLY A 173 -9.94 -34.80 -0.39
C GLY A 173 -10.85 -33.61 -0.02
N ILE A 174 -11.94 -33.87 0.70
CA ILE A 174 -12.86 -32.84 1.19
C ILE A 174 -12.17 -31.92 2.21
N ILE A 175 -11.40 -32.47 3.15
CA ILE A 175 -10.65 -31.68 4.14
C ILE A 175 -9.64 -30.76 3.45
N LEU A 176 -8.87 -31.28 2.49
CA LEU A 176 -7.90 -30.49 1.71
C LEU A 176 -8.58 -29.37 0.91
N LEU A 177 -9.76 -29.66 0.32
CA LEU A 177 -10.56 -28.66 -0.39
C LEU A 177 -11.00 -27.52 0.55
N ILE A 178 -11.49 -27.86 1.75
CA ILE A 178 -11.88 -26.87 2.76
C ILE A 178 -10.69 -26.01 3.20
N ILE A 179 -9.54 -26.64 3.47
CA ILE A 179 -8.30 -25.93 3.83
C ILE A 179 -7.88 -24.97 2.71
N GLY A 180 -7.92 -25.42 1.46
CA GLY A 180 -7.60 -24.60 0.29
C GLY A 180 -8.52 -23.38 0.16
N LEU A 181 -9.83 -23.55 0.36
CA LEU A 181 -10.80 -22.46 0.33
C LEU A 181 -10.57 -21.46 1.47
N LEU A 182 -10.30 -21.94 2.69
CA LEU A 182 -9.99 -21.08 3.83
C LEU A 182 -8.70 -20.29 3.61
N ALA A 183 -7.66 -20.93 3.08
CA ALA A 183 -6.40 -20.30 2.75
C ALA A 183 -6.56 -19.20 1.68
N LEU A 184 -7.36 -19.46 0.63
CA LEU A 184 -7.72 -18.43 -0.35
C LEU A 184 -8.48 -17.26 0.30
N GLY A 185 -9.47 -17.56 1.15
CA GLY A 185 -10.23 -16.53 1.86
C GLY A 185 -9.34 -15.63 2.71
N TYR A 186 -8.43 -16.23 3.49
CA TYR A 186 -7.45 -15.50 4.30
C TYR A 186 -6.51 -14.65 3.43
N SER A 187 -5.99 -15.22 2.35
CA SER A 187 -5.08 -14.51 1.44
C SER A 187 -5.75 -13.25 0.85
N ARG A 188 -7.03 -13.36 0.45
CA ARG A 188 -7.83 -12.25 -0.08
C ARG A 188 -8.07 -11.18 0.97
N PHE A 189 -8.35 -11.59 2.21
CA PHE A 189 -8.49 -10.67 3.34
C PHE A 189 -7.18 -9.89 3.57
N ALA A 190 -6.04 -10.58 3.66
CA ALA A 190 -4.73 -9.96 3.84
C ALA A 190 -4.43 -8.95 2.72
N TYR A 191 -4.68 -9.31 1.46
CA TYR A 191 -4.54 -8.42 0.31
C TYR A 191 -5.39 -7.14 0.44
N SER A 192 -6.68 -7.30 0.76
CA SER A 192 -7.59 -6.17 0.93
C SER A 192 -7.17 -5.24 2.08
N PHE A 193 -6.68 -5.82 3.17
CA PHE A 193 -6.16 -5.09 4.31
C PHE A 193 -4.93 -4.25 3.91
N THR A 194 -3.96 -4.84 3.21
CA THR A 194 -2.77 -4.13 2.73
C THR A 194 -3.13 -2.96 1.81
N LEU A 195 -4.04 -3.17 0.84
CA LEU A 195 -4.48 -2.11 -0.08
C LEU A 195 -5.16 -0.94 0.64
N ASN A 196 -6.00 -1.23 1.63
CA ASN A 196 -6.72 -0.20 2.39
C ASN A 196 -5.79 0.69 3.23
N HIS A 197 -4.58 0.21 3.55
CA HIS A 197 -3.56 0.93 4.29
C HIS A 197 -2.53 1.67 3.40
N ILE A 198 -2.69 1.64 2.08
CA ILE A 198 -1.90 2.47 1.16
C ILE A 198 -2.44 3.91 1.22
N VAL A 199 -1.58 4.83 1.64
CA VAL A 199 -1.92 6.26 1.72
C VAL A 199 -1.44 6.94 0.45
N ASP A 200 -2.39 7.27 -0.41
CA ASP A 200 -2.16 8.03 -1.63
C ASP A 200 -2.46 9.51 -1.37
N GLU A 201 -1.42 10.36 -1.31
CA GLU A 201 -1.58 11.80 -1.04
C GLU A 201 -2.12 12.57 -2.25
N TYR A 202 -2.02 12.01 -3.45
CA TYR A 202 -2.54 12.60 -4.69
C TYR A 202 -3.86 11.95 -5.13
N THR A 203 -4.54 11.28 -4.21
CA THR A 203 -5.82 10.64 -4.51
C THR A 203 -6.92 11.66 -4.83
N ILE A 204 -7.74 11.35 -5.83
CA ILE A 204 -8.97 12.10 -6.15
C ILE A 204 -10.18 11.67 -5.30
N ASN A 205 -10.06 10.58 -4.53
CA ASN A 205 -11.18 10.02 -3.78
C ASN A 205 -11.51 10.90 -2.56
N ILE A 206 -12.71 11.48 -2.55
CA ILE A 206 -13.20 12.39 -1.49
C ILE A 206 -13.12 11.77 -0.09
N ASN A 207 -13.45 10.48 0.06
CA ASN A 207 -13.39 9.80 1.36
C ASN A 207 -11.95 9.69 1.87
N LYS A 208 -10.99 9.45 0.96
CA LYS A 208 -9.56 9.43 1.30
C LYS A 208 -9.05 10.85 1.57
N ILE A 209 -9.43 11.84 0.77
CA ILE A 209 -9.12 13.27 1.01
C ILE A 209 -9.56 13.68 2.42
N ASN A 210 -10.81 13.40 2.80
CA ASN A 210 -11.32 13.73 4.13
C ASN A 210 -10.53 13.05 5.26
N LYS A 211 -10.10 11.78 5.07
CA LYS A 211 -9.22 11.09 6.04
C LYS A 211 -7.85 11.76 6.13
N ILE A 212 -7.26 12.16 4.99
CA ILE A 212 -5.98 12.88 4.92
C ILE A 212 -6.08 14.21 5.68
N LEU A 213 -7.11 15.01 5.39
CA LEU A 213 -7.34 16.31 6.02
C LEU A 213 -7.50 16.18 7.55
N LYS A 214 -8.35 15.25 8.01
CA LYS A 214 -8.52 14.97 9.45
C LYS A 214 -7.20 14.56 10.12
N ARG A 215 -6.38 13.76 9.45
CA ARG A 215 -5.06 13.34 9.96
C ARG A 215 -4.11 14.54 10.06
N LYS A 216 -4.02 15.38 9.03
CA LYS A 216 -3.14 16.56 9.01
C LYS A 216 -3.57 17.59 10.06
N GLU A 217 -4.87 17.82 10.23
CA GLU A 217 -5.37 18.70 11.29
C GLU A 217 -4.99 18.20 12.69
N LYS A 218 -5.15 16.91 12.97
CA LYS A 218 -4.70 16.31 14.24
C LYS A 218 -3.20 16.46 14.46
N ILE A 219 -2.39 16.26 13.41
CA ILE A 219 -0.94 16.48 13.48
C ILE A 219 -0.65 17.93 13.83
N PHE A 220 -1.28 18.89 13.15
CA PHE A 220 -1.10 20.31 13.42
C PHE A 220 -1.40 20.63 14.88
N ILE A 221 -2.57 20.23 15.41
CA ILE A 221 -2.96 20.49 16.80
C ILE A 221 -1.95 19.91 17.79
N LYS A 222 -1.50 18.67 17.59
CA LYS A 222 -0.51 18.01 18.45
C LYS A 222 0.88 18.68 18.39
N SER A 223 1.19 19.28 17.24
CA SER A 223 2.52 19.79 16.88
C SER A 223 2.67 21.29 17.14
N ASN A 224 1.58 22.05 17.15
CA ASN A 224 1.58 23.50 17.39
C ASN A 224 2.12 23.87 18.78
N VAL A 225 2.24 22.90 19.70
CA VAL A 225 2.87 23.03 21.02
C VAL A 225 4.40 22.85 20.95
N LYS A 226 4.93 22.25 19.88
CA LYS A 226 6.32 21.76 19.80
C LYS A 226 7.19 22.42 18.73
N TYR A 227 6.62 23.04 17.70
CA TYR A 227 7.38 23.64 16.61
C TYR A 227 7.32 25.16 16.63
N TYR A 228 8.47 25.81 16.38
CA TYR A 228 8.56 27.26 16.23
C TYR A 228 7.92 27.68 14.90
N ILE A 229 6.72 28.23 14.97
CA ILE A 229 6.09 28.97 13.89
C ILE A 229 6.30 30.44 14.23
N GLY A 230 7.42 30.99 13.76
CA GLY A 230 7.72 32.43 13.86
C GLY A 230 6.95 33.20 12.80
#